data_AF-A0A8J3EEU9-F1
#
_entry.id   AF-A0A8J3EEU9-F1
#
_cell.length_a   1.000
_cell.length_b   1.000
_cell.length_c   1.000
_cell.angle_alpha   90.00
_cell.angle_beta   90.00
_cell.angle_gamma   90.00
#
_symmetry.space_group_name_H-M   'P 1'
#
loop_
_entity.id
_entity.type
_entity.pdbx_description
1 polymer ?
#
loop_
_entity_poly.entity_id
_entity_poly.type
_entity_poly.pdbx_seq_one_letter_code
_entity_poly.pdbx_strand_id
1 'polypeptide(L)'
;MNDPIRRTAAGAPPVPLLVESLRAWRIAGEVRAEADGAVLVTAGGRRLRIEPPPPGLPFRWMVVGGARRRGATSLSSLLRVLRAALDPDYQGSRLRIAQPLLPPGGEGDAAR
;
A
#
# COMPACT_ATOMS: atom_id res chain seq x y z
N MET A 1 7.88 -8.84 30.95
CA MET A 1 7.74 -7.56 30.23
C MET A 1 8.64 -7.58 29.01
N ASN A 2 8.07 -7.93 27.86
CA ASN A 2 8.44 -7.54 26.50
C ASN A 2 7.57 -8.40 25.58
N ASP A 3 6.50 -7.80 25.07
CA ASP A 3 5.66 -8.37 24.02
C ASP A 3 6.13 -7.72 22.70
N PRO A 4 7.02 -8.35 21.94
CA PRO A 4 7.43 -7.80 20.66
C PRO A 4 6.32 -8.19 19.68
N ILE A 5 5.38 -7.26 19.45
CA ILE A 5 4.49 -7.15 18.28
C ILE A 5 4.64 -8.39 17.40
N ARG A 6 3.83 -9.43 17.64
CA ARG A 6 3.79 -10.62 16.79
C ARG A 6 3.73 -10.12 15.35
N ARG A 7 4.86 -10.18 14.63
CA ARG A 7 4.91 -10.05 13.17
C ARG A 7 4.02 -11.19 12.69
N THR A 8 2.75 -10.87 12.43
CA THR A 8 1.85 -11.79 11.78
C THR A 8 2.55 -12.14 10.48
N ALA A 9 2.91 -13.42 10.32
CA ALA A 9 3.38 -13.96 9.05
C ALA A 9 2.48 -13.35 7.96
N ALA A 10 3.08 -12.78 6.91
CA ALA A 10 2.36 -11.98 5.92
C ALA A 10 1.34 -12.87 5.18
N GLY A 11 0.15 -13.01 5.77
CA GLY A 11 -0.96 -13.74 5.19
C GLY A 11 -1.55 -12.98 4.01
N ALA A 12 -2.39 -13.68 3.25
CA ALA A 12 -3.19 -13.07 2.19
C ALA A 12 -3.94 -11.83 2.73
N PRO A 13 -4.09 -10.77 1.93
CA PRO A 13 -4.87 -9.62 2.36
C PRO A 13 -6.33 -10.04 2.62
N PRO A 14 -7.02 -9.40 3.58
CA PRO A 14 -8.38 -9.79 3.94
C PRO A 14 -9.35 -9.51 2.79
N VAL A 15 -9.80 -10.58 2.11
CA VAL A 15 -10.72 -10.50 0.96
C VAL A 15 -11.99 -9.70 1.25
N PRO A 16 -12.70 -9.85 2.40
CA PRO A 16 -13.90 -9.08 2.67
C PRO A 16 -13.66 -7.56 2.65
N LEU A 17 -12.53 -7.11 3.19
CA LEU A 17 -12.18 -5.69 3.18
C LEU A 17 -11.92 -5.18 1.76
N LEU A 18 -11.29 -5.99 0.90
CA LEU A 18 -11.07 -5.62 -0.50
C LEU A 18 -12.40 -5.49 -1.25
N VAL A 19 -13.34 -6.41 -1.01
CA VAL A 19 -14.71 -6.34 -1.57
C VAL A 19 -15.42 -5.06 -1.12
N GLU A 20 -15.42 -4.76 0.18
CA GLU A 20 -16.04 -3.53 0.69
C GLU A 20 -15.34 -2.27 0.17
N SER A 21 -14.03 -2.32 -0.05
CA SER A 21 -13.28 -1.20 -0.62
C SER A 21 -13.70 -0.92 -2.06
N LEU A 22 -13.89 -1.95 -2.89
CA LEU A 22 -14.40 -1.78 -4.26
C LEU A 22 -15.78 -1.11 -4.25
N ARG A 23 -16.68 -1.55 -3.35
CA ARG A 23 -18.00 -0.94 -3.18
C ARG A 23 -17.90 0.52 -2.74
N ALA A 24 -17.05 0.82 -1.76
CA ALA A 24 -16.84 2.19 -1.28
C ALA A 24 -16.30 3.13 -2.37
N TRP A 25 -15.49 2.61 -3.30
CA TRP A 25 -14.99 3.38 -4.44
C TRP A 25 -15.95 3.39 -5.63
N ARG A 26 -17.10 2.71 -5.53
CA ARG A 26 -18.08 2.54 -6.62
C ARG A 26 -17.47 1.90 -7.87
N ILE A 27 -16.51 1.01 -7.69
CA ILE A 27 -15.89 0.26 -8.78
C ILE A 27 -16.52 -1.14 -8.81
N ALA A 28 -17.25 -1.45 -9.88
CA ALA A 28 -17.78 -2.80 -10.09
C ALA A 28 -16.63 -3.79 -10.34
N GLY A 29 -16.64 -4.90 -9.61
CA GLY A 29 -15.60 -5.91 -9.72
C GLY A 29 -15.74 -7.04 -8.72
N GLU A 30 -14.76 -7.92 -8.73
CA GLU A 30 -14.70 -9.15 -7.96
C GLU A 30 -13.32 -9.31 -7.31
N VAL A 31 -13.31 -9.92 -6.12
CA VAL A 31 -12.11 -10.32 -5.40
C VAL A 31 -12.18 -11.81 -5.10
N ARG A 32 -11.15 -12.57 -5.49
CA ARG A 32 -11.03 -14.00 -5.23
C ARG A 32 -9.70 -14.33 -4.58
N ALA A 33 -9.72 -15.18 -3.55
CA ALA A 33 -8.50 -15.83 -3.08
C ALA A 33 -8.10 -16.94 -4.06
N GLU A 34 -6.81 -17.09 -4.29
CA GLU A 34 -6.22 -18.13 -5.12
C GLU A 34 -5.54 -19.18 -4.22
N ALA A 35 -5.39 -20.41 -4.73
CA ALA A 35 -4.83 -21.53 -3.96
C ALA A 35 -3.36 -21.32 -3.55
N ASP A 36 -2.64 -20.48 -4.28
CA ASP A 36 -1.23 -20.12 -4.03
C ASP A 36 -1.07 -18.99 -3.00
N GLY A 37 -2.14 -18.59 -2.34
CA GLY A 37 -2.15 -17.53 -1.33
C GLY A 37 -2.18 -16.11 -1.91
N ALA A 38 -2.24 -15.96 -3.23
CA ALA A 38 -2.51 -14.68 -3.86
C ALA A 38 -4.00 -14.31 -3.78
N VAL A 39 -4.28 -13.04 -4.06
CA VAL A 39 -5.64 -12.54 -4.22
C VAL A 39 -5.77 -11.88 -5.57
N LEU A 40 -6.74 -12.33 -6.37
CA LEU A 40 -7.08 -11.75 -7.65
C LEU A 40 -8.17 -10.70 -7.48
N VAL A 41 -7.95 -9.53 -8.08
CA VAL A 41 -8.93 -8.44 -8.16
C VAL A 41 -9.21 -8.13 -9.62
N THR A 42 -10.44 -8.32 -10.06
CA THR A 42 -10.90 -7.98 -11.42
C THR A 42 -11.94 -6.90 -11.34
N ALA A 43 -11.63 -5.69 -11.83
CA ALA A 43 -12.54 -4.55 -11.73
C ALA A 43 -12.22 -3.51 -12.82
N GLY A 44 -13.23 -2.80 -13.32
CA GLY A 44 -13.04 -1.72 -14.31
C GLY A 44 -12.26 -2.12 -15.57
N GLY A 45 -12.44 -3.35 -16.06
CA GLY A 45 -11.69 -3.90 -17.21
C GLY A 45 -10.22 -4.23 -16.92
N ARG A 46 -9.78 -4.11 -15.66
CA ARG A 46 -8.41 -4.40 -15.22
C ARG A 46 -8.38 -5.66 -14.38
N ARG A 47 -7.30 -6.42 -14.50
CA ARG A 47 -7.00 -7.61 -13.71
C ARG A 47 -5.71 -7.37 -12.93
N LEU A 48 -5.81 -7.33 -11.60
CA LEU A 48 -4.70 -7.15 -10.68
C LEU A 48 -4.54 -8.40 -9.82
N ARG A 49 -3.31 -8.75 -9.50
CA ARG A 49 -2.97 -9.86 -8.63
C ARG A 49 -2.14 -9.38 -7.46
N ILE A 50 -2.56 -9.73 -6.25
CA ILE A 50 -1.88 -9.38 -5.01
C ILE A 50 -1.12 -10.62 -4.56
N GLU A 51 0.19 -10.57 -4.64
CA GLU A 51 1.09 -11.70 -4.42
C GLU A 51 1.88 -11.51 -3.11
N PRO A 52 2.39 -12.60 -2.52
CA PRO A 52 3.46 -12.52 -1.54
C PRO A 52 4.67 -11.73 -2.10
N PRO A 53 5.37 -10.99 -1.24
CA PRO A 53 6.54 -10.22 -1.65
C PRO A 53 7.73 -11.15 -1.93
N PRO A 54 8.64 -10.77 -2.85
CA PRO A 54 9.95 -11.42 -2.94
C PRO A 54 10.67 -11.40 -1.58
N PRO A 55 11.46 -12.44 -1.28
CA PRO A 55 12.22 -12.49 -0.03
C PRO A 55 13.19 -11.30 0.07
N GLY A 56 13.37 -10.79 1.30
CA GLY A 56 14.31 -9.70 1.58
C GLY A 56 13.78 -8.28 1.34
N LEU A 57 12.54 -8.12 0.88
CA LEU A 57 11.93 -6.80 0.70
C LEU A 57 11.02 -6.43 1.90
N PRO A 58 10.93 -5.13 2.27
CA PRO A 58 10.10 -4.68 3.39
C PRO A 58 8.60 -4.58 3.03
N PHE A 59 8.16 -5.24 1.97
CA PHE A 59 6.76 -5.25 1.55
C PHE A 59 6.01 -6.38 2.25
N ARG A 60 4.71 -6.18 2.49
CA ARG A 60 3.79 -7.23 2.93
C ARG A 60 3.10 -7.90 1.75
N TRP A 61 2.87 -7.13 0.68
CA TRP A 61 2.23 -7.61 -0.54
C TRP A 61 2.81 -6.92 -1.77
N MET A 62 2.73 -7.58 -2.91
CA MET A 62 3.03 -7.04 -4.22
C MET A 62 1.77 -6.99 -5.07
N VAL A 63 1.40 -5.81 -5.56
CA VAL A 63 0.31 -5.66 -6.53
C VAL A 63 0.90 -5.70 -7.93
N VAL A 64 0.45 -6.66 -8.72
CA VAL A 64 0.91 -6.93 -10.09
C VAL A 64 -0.24 -6.71 -11.05
N GLY A 65 -0.01 -5.94 -12.12
CA GLY A 65 -1.00 -5.68 -13.16
C GLY A 65 -0.37 -5.12 -14.43
N GLY A 66 -0.64 -5.77 -15.58
CA GLY A 66 0.03 -5.45 -16.84
C GLY A 66 1.55 -5.48 -16.69
N ALA A 67 2.23 -4.42 -17.14
CA ALA A 67 3.68 -4.27 -17.02
C ALA A 67 4.17 -3.66 -15.68
N ARG A 68 3.28 -3.45 -14.70
CA ARG A 68 3.62 -2.73 -13.45
C ARG A 68 3.56 -3.67 -12.25
N ARG A 69 4.54 -3.50 -11.34
CA ARG A 69 4.57 -4.13 -10.01
C ARG A 69 4.78 -3.06 -8.95
N ARG A 70 3.98 -3.07 -7.89
CA ARG A 70 4.05 -2.08 -6.79
C ARG A 70 3.97 -2.78 -5.44
N GLY A 71 4.91 -2.48 -4.56
CA GLY A 71 4.93 -3.00 -3.20
C GLY A 71 4.02 -2.23 -2.26
N ALA A 72 3.42 -2.94 -1.31
CA ALA A 72 2.60 -2.38 -0.23
C ALA A 72 3.13 -2.88 1.12
N THR A 73 3.47 -1.95 2.01
CA THR A 73 4.04 -2.22 3.35
C THR A 73 2.95 -2.34 4.44
N SER A 74 1.77 -1.79 4.17
CA SER A 74 0.63 -1.78 5.07
C SER A 74 -0.69 -1.95 4.30
N LEU A 75 -1.76 -2.27 5.02
CA LEU A 75 -3.09 -2.42 4.42
C LEU A 75 -3.55 -1.12 3.75
N SER A 76 -3.32 0.03 4.38
CA SER A 76 -3.64 1.34 3.79
C SER A 76 -2.83 1.61 2.52
N SER A 77 -1.55 1.21 2.48
CA SER A 77 -0.74 1.32 1.25
C SER A 77 -1.24 0.39 0.14
N LEU A 78 -1.69 -0.82 0.48
CA LEU A 78 -2.27 -1.77 -0.47
C LEU A 78 -3.53 -1.20 -1.09
N LEU A 79 -4.47 -0.69 -0.28
CA LEU A 79 -5.70 -0.07 -0.75
C LEU A 79 -5.43 1.14 -1.65
N ARG A 80 -4.43 1.97 -1.30
CA ARG A 80 -4.02 3.11 -2.14
C ARG A 80 -3.46 2.66 -3.49
N VAL A 81 -2.60 1.65 -3.49
CA VAL A 81 -2.00 1.10 -4.72
C VAL A 81 -3.09 0.48 -5.61
N LEU A 82 -4.00 -0.30 -5.02
CA LEU A 82 -5.14 -0.89 -5.73
C LEU A 82 -6.04 0.18 -6.33
N ARG A 83 -6.46 1.18 -5.55
CA ARG A 83 -7.32 2.25 -6.06
C ARG A 83 -6.67 2.98 -7.24
N ALA A 84 -5.42 3.40 -7.10
CA ALA A 84 -4.67 4.04 -8.19
C ALA A 84 -4.44 3.13 -9.41
N ALA A 85 -4.49 1.81 -9.23
CA ALA A 85 -4.36 0.85 -10.30
C ALA A 85 -5.70 0.50 -10.96
N LEU A 86 -6.84 0.69 -10.29
CA LEU A 86 -8.17 0.39 -10.81
C LEU A 86 -8.90 1.61 -11.38
N ASP A 87 -8.63 2.78 -10.81
CA ASP A 87 -9.27 4.04 -11.16
C ASP A 87 -8.22 5.02 -11.73
N PRO A 88 -8.22 5.28 -13.06
CA PRO A 88 -7.31 6.23 -13.70
C PRO A 88 -7.50 7.67 -13.23
N ASP A 89 -8.72 8.02 -12.83
CA ASP A 89 -9.10 9.37 -12.42
C ASP A 89 -8.80 9.61 -10.94
N TYR A 90 -8.40 8.56 -10.21
CA TYR A 90 -7.98 8.67 -8.82
C TYR A 90 -6.69 9.49 -8.68
N GLN A 91 -6.87 10.78 -8.42
CA GLN A 91 -5.81 11.68 -7.96
C GLN A 91 -5.63 11.50 -6.44
N GLY A 92 -4.78 10.54 -6.05
CA GLY A 92 -4.41 10.39 -4.65
C GLY A 92 -3.88 11.70 -4.08
N SER A 93 -4.37 12.12 -2.91
CA SER A 93 -3.94 13.35 -2.25
C SER A 93 -2.43 13.33 -2.01
N ARG A 94 -1.69 14.15 -2.76
CA ARG A 94 -0.25 14.34 -2.57
C ARG A 94 -0.05 15.45 -1.55
N LEU A 95 0.23 15.06 -0.31
CA LEU A 95 0.65 16.01 0.71
C LEU A 95 2.14 16.32 0.49
N ARG A 96 2.47 17.62 0.41
CA ARG A 96 3.85 18.09 0.50
C ARG A 96 4.15 18.32 1.98
N ILE A 97 5.13 17.60 2.53
CA ILE A 97 5.63 17.89 3.87
C ILE A 97 6.50 19.14 3.73
N ALA A 98 6.11 20.22 4.40
CA ALA A 98 6.95 21.41 4.49
C ALA A 98 8.27 21.04 5.16
N GLN A 99 9.37 21.68 4.75
CA GLN A 99 10.63 21.47 5.44
C GLN A 99 10.48 21.90 6.91
N PRO A 100 11.14 21.20 7.86
CA PRO A 100 11.15 21.62 9.25
C PRO A 100 11.62 23.08 9.32
N LEU A 101 10.90 23.91 10.08
CA LEU A 101 11.40 25.22 10.49
C LEU A 101 12.57 24.97 11.45
N LEU A 102 13.77 24.82 10.92
CA LEU A 102 14.99 24.93 11.72
C LEU A 102 15.04 26.38 12.24
N PRO A 103 15.21 26.61 13.55
CA PRO A 103 15.53 27.94 14.03
C PRO A 103 16.82 28.42 13.32
N PRO A 104 16.95 29.71 12.97
CA PRO A 104 18.20 30.22 12.44
C PRO A 104 19.30 29.85 13.42
N GLY A 105 20.32 29.15 12.94
CA GLY A 105 21.46 28.75 13.76
C GLY A 105 21.98 29.99 14.48
N GLY A 106 22.04 29.93 15.81
CA GLY A 106 22.78 30.89 16.61
C GLY A 106 24.26 30.77 16.26
N GLU A 107 24.68 31.55 15.28
CA GLU A 107 26.07 31.87 15.02
C GLU A 107 26.46 32.96 16.03
N GLY A 108 27.40 32.65 16.93
CA GLY A 108 27.86 33.49 18.02
C GLY A 108 27.89 32.65 19.31
N ASP A 109 29.02 32.13 19.75
CA ASP A 109 30.21 32.93 20.05
C ASP A 109 31.45 32.02 20.00
N ALA A 110 32.30 32.23 19.00
CA ALA A 110 33.67 31.76 18.98
C ALA A 110 34.60 32.97 18.86
N ALA A 111 34.59 33.84 19.87
CA ALA A 111 35.67 34.79 20.10
C ALA A 111 35.75 35.21 21.57
N ARG A 112 36.53 34.47 22.38
CA ARG A 112 37.62 35.01 23.21
C ARG A 112 38.36 33.91 23.97
#